data_AF-A0A9P6T7G4-F1
#
_entry.id   AF-A0A9P6T7G4-F1
#
_cell.length_a   1.000
_cell.length_b   1.000
_cell.length_c   1.000
_cell.angle_alpha   90.00
_cell.angle_beta   90.00
_cell.angle_gamma   90.00
#
_symmetry.space_group_name_H-M   'P 1'
#
loop_
_entity.id
_entity.type
_entity.pdbx_description
1 polymer ?
#
loop_
_entity_poly.entity_id
_entity_poly.type
_entity_poly.pdbx_seq_one_letter_code
_entity_poly.pdbx_strand_id
1 'polypeptide(L)' 'MALSTFSENQYDKEIWRTGLTLRGSSQCEIYDMTWSPCGDFLLTRDTAKTARIWNVTDGLSSLDEFEVHSSCQSI' A
#
# COMPACT_ATOMS: atom_id res chain seq x y z
N MET A 1 -25.96 21.62 -43.14
CA MET A 1 -25.26 22.46 -42.16
C MET A 1 -25.54 21.83 -40.80
N ALA A 2 -24.73 20.84 -40.40
CA ALA A 2 -23.65 20.94 -39.41
C ALA A 2 -24.23 21.09 -37.98
N LEU A 3 -23.98 20.25 -36.97
CA LEU A 3 -23.19 19.03 -36.78
C LEU A 3 -23.91 18.22 -35.67
N SER A 4 -23.91 16.89 -35.78
CA SER A 4 -24.25 16.01 -34.65
C SER A 4 -23.33 16.35 -33.49
N THR A 5 -23.89 16.77 -32.35
CA THR A 5 -23.18 17.00 -31.10
C THR A 5 -22.54 15.69 -30.67
N PHE A 6 -21.27 15.50 -31.01
CA PHE A 6 -20.44 14.46 -30.42
C PHE A 6 -20.45 14.70 -28.90
N SER A 7 -20.92 13.73 -28.12
CA SER A 7 -20.70 13.77 -26.67
C SER A 7 -19.19 13.67 -26.47
N GLU A 8 -18.57 14.82 -26.23
CA GLU A 8 -17.18 14.88 -25.81
C GLU A 8 -17.06 13.99 -24.56
N ASN A 9 -16.33 12.89 -24.70
CA ASN A 9 -15.94 12.04 -23.58
C ASN A 9 -15.06 12.89 -22.66
N GLN A 10 -15.71 13.60 -21.74
CA GLN A 10 -15.08 14.32 -20.64
C GLN A 10 -14.57 13.27 -19.67
N TYR A 11 -13.38 12.74 -19.93
CA TYR A 11 -12.65 11.96 -18.95
C TYR A 11 -12.32 12.88 -17.79
N ASP A 12 -12.96 12.65 -16.64
CA ASP A 12 -12.62 13.33 -15.40
C ASP A 12 -11.13 13.13 -15.11
N LYS A 13 -10.38 14.22 -15.01
CA LYS A 13 -8.96 14.16 -14.72
C LYS A 13 -8.78 13.71 -13.28
N GLU A 14 -8.24 12.51 -13.08
CA GLU A 14 -7.89 12.02 -11.77
C GLU A 14 -6.66 12.78 -11.23
N ILE A 15 -6.79 13.34 -10.03
CA ILE A 15 -5.74 14.06 -9.33
C ILE A 15 -5.33 13.26 -8.10
N TRP A 16 -4.08 12.84 -8.07
CA TRP A 16 -3.51 12.07 -6.97
C TRP A 16 -2.65 12.96 -6.08
N ARG A 17 -2.80 12.80 -4.76
CA ARG A 17 -1.93 13.42 -3.75
C ARG A 17 -1.49 12.37 -2.75
N THR A 18 -0.29 12.53 -2.20
CA THR A 18 0.17 11.66 -1.10
C THR A 18 -0.71 11.89 0.12
N GLY A 19 -1.50 10.89 0.50
CA GLY A 19 -2.32 10.95 1.71
C GLY A 19 -1.52 10.69 2.98
N LEU A 20 -0.67 9.65 2.95
CA LEU A 20 0.07 9.18 4.11
C LEU A 20 1.47 8.73 3.70
N THR A 21 2.47 9.00 4.55
CA THR A 21 3.82 8.48 4.39
C THR A 21 4.13 7.53 5.54
N LEU A 22 4.24 6.24 5.23
CA LEU A 22 4.61 5.21 6.18
C LEU A 22 6.12 4.97 6.08
N ARG A 23 6.83 5.03 7.21
CA ARG A 23 8.27 4.74 7.26
C ARG A 23 8.54 3.58 8.21
N GLY A 24 9.05 2.48 7.64
CA GLY A 24 9.64 1.40 8.41
C GLY A 24 11.03 1.75 8.93
N SER A 25 11.71 0.77 9.52
CA SER A 25 13.09 0.90 10.01
C SER A 25 14.06 1.36 8.92
N SER A 26 14.98 2.24 9.29
CA SER A 26 15.82 3.04 8.37
C SER A 26 16.83 2.25 7.53
N GLN A 27 16.88 0.93 7.66
CA GLN A 27 17.89 0.06 7.03
C GLN A 27 17.26 -1.13 6.28
N CYS A 28 15.96 -1.07 5.97
CA CYS A 28 15.25 -2.17 5.32
C CYS A 28 14.49 -1.68 4.09
N GLU A 29 14.61 -2.42 3.00
CA GLU A 29 13.86 -2.16 1.76
C GLU A 29 12.56 -2.96 1.77
N ILE A 30 11.46 -2.34 1.36
CA ILE A 30 10.18 -3.00 1.21
C ILE A 30 10.12 -3.61 -0.19
N TYR A 31 9.86 -4.91 -0.29
CA TYR A 31 9.73 -5.60 -1.59
C TYR A 31 8.32 -6.05 -1.90
N ASP A 32 7.42 -6.11 -0.92
CA ASP A 32 6.04 -6.53 -1.12
C ASP A 32 5.09 -5.73 -0.23
N MET A 33 3.90 -5.44 -0.76
CA MET A 33 2.84 -4.72 -0.07
C MET A 33 1.46 -5.20 -0.54
N THR A 34 0.54 -5.42 0.39
CA THR A 34 -0.84 -5.80 0.06
C THR A 34 -1.86 -5.08 0.94
N TRP A 35 -2.91 -4.59 0.29
CA TRP A 35 -4.04 -3.95 0.97
C TRP A 35 -4.99 -4.99 1.51
N SER A 36 -5.51 -4.74 2.71
CA SER A 36 -6.68 -5.46 3.19
C SER A 36 -7.89 -5.21 2.27
N PRO A 37 -8.79 -6.19 2.07
CA PRO A 37 -9.99 -6.00 1.26
C PRO A 37 -10.94 -4.91 1.77
N CYS A 38 -10.86 -4.59 3.07
CA CYS A 38 -11.62 -3.49 3.67
C CYS A 38 -10.96 -2.11 3.49
N GLY A 39 -9.68 -2.06 3.11
CA GLY A 39 -8.94 -0.81 2.88
C GLY A 39 -8.39 -0.14 4.14
N ASP A 40 -8.66 -0.68 5.33
CA ASP A 40 -8.23 -0.08 6.61
C ASP A 40 -6.77 -0.40 6.94
N PHE A 41 -6.28 -1.55 6.46
CA PHE A 41 -4.94 -2.04 6.75
C PHE A 41 -4.11 -2.23 5.48
N LEU A 42 -2.81 -1.94 5.61
CA LEU A 42 -1.78 -2.25 4.64
C LEU A 42 -0.76 -3.18 5.28
N LEU A 43 -0.47 -4.31 4.65
CA LEU A 43 0.63 -5.19 5.03
C LEU A 43 1.84 -4.86 4.16
N THR A 44 3.01 -4.71 4.77
CA THR A 44 4.27 -4.52 4.05
C THR A 44 5.30 -5.54 4.50
N ARG A 45 6.15 -6.01 3.59
CA ARG A 45 7.21 -6.97 3.89
C ARG A 45 8.57 -6.41 3.50
N ASP A 46 9.53 -6.55 4.41
CA ASP A 46 10.86 -5.96 4.29
C ASP A 46 12.01 -6.99 4.28
N THR A 47 13.21 -6.52 3.90
CA THR A 47 14.44 -7.32 3.83
C THR A 47 14.96 -7.78 5.18
N ALA A 48 14.51 -7.18 6.29
CA ALA A 48 14.81 -7.67 7.64
C ALA A 48 14.00 -8.92 8.01
N LYS A 49 13.23 -9.48 7.06
CA LYS A 49 12.31 -10.61 7.27
C LYS A 49 11.16 -10.23 8.20
N THR A 50 10.84 -8.95 8.24
CA THR A 50 9.76 -8.44 9.03
C THR A 50 8.56 -8.19 8.12
N ALA A 51 7.37 -8.52 8.63
CA ALA A 51 6.10 -8.08 8.10
C ALA A 51 5.49 -7.05 9.06
N ARG A 52 5.04 -5.92 8.54
CA ARG A 52 4.44 -4.81 9.30
C ARG A 52 3.02 -4.59 8.83
N ILE A 53 2.09 -4.48 9.78
CA ILE A 53 0.71 -4.08 9.51
C ILE A 53 0.56 -2.60 9.85
N TRP A 54 0.02 -1.83 8.91
CA TRP A 54 -0.22 -0.41 9.07
C TRP A 54 -1.71 -0.14 9.13
N ASN A 55 -2.16 0.60 10.14
CA ASN A 55 -3.49 1.18 10.12
C ASN A 55 -3.46 2.47 9.29
N VAL A 56 -4.23 2.49 8.21
CA VAL A 56 -4.29 3.60 7.26
C VAL A 56 -5.12 4.76 7.84
N THR A 57 -5.98 4.51 8.83
CA THR A 57 -6.76 5.56 9.49
C THR A 57 -5.96 6.36 10.52
N ASP A 58 -5.06 5.70 11.26
CA ASP A 58 -4.32 6.33 12.37
C ASP A 58 -2.98 6.94 11.94
N GLY A 59 -2.44 6.52 10.80
CA GLY A 59 -1.28 7.15 10.17
C GLY A 59 0.04 7.15 10.95
N LEU A 60 0.09 6.52 12.13
CA LEU A 60 1.13 6.83 13.12
C LEU A 60 1.94 5.65 13.65
N SER A 61 1.64 4.41 13.32
CA SER A 61 2.49 3.31 13.76
C SER A 61 2.17 2.02 13.03
N SER A 62 3.20 1.23 12.73
CA SER A 62 3.02 -0.19 12.47
C SER A 62 2.37 -0.79 13.71
N LEU A 63 1.15 -1.29 13.57
CA LEU A 63 0.38 -1.88 14.66
C LEU A 63 1.11 -3.08 15.26
N ASP A 64 1.67 -3.90 14.39
CA ASP A 64 2.39 -5.11 14.77
C ASP A 64 3.58 -5.34 13.84
N GLU A 65 4.67 -5.84 14.44
CA GLU A 65 5.87 -6.28 13.77
C GLU A 65 5.99 -7.80 13.91
N PHE A 66 5.84 -8.52 12.80
CA PHE A 66 6.00 -9.97 12.77
C PHE A 66 7.33 -10.33 12.12
N GLU A 67 8.24 -10.96 12.87
CA GLU A 67 9.37 -11.65 12.26
C GLU A 67 8.83 -12.88 11.52
N VAL A 68 8.86 -12.81 10.19
CA VAL A 68 8.60 -13.97 9.34
C VAL A 68 9.85 -14.85 9.43
N HIS A 69 9.90 -15.65 10.50
CA HIS A 69 10.93 -16.67 10.69
C HIS A 69 10.95 -17.54 9.43
N SER A 70 12.00 -17.36 8.63
CA SER A 70 12.30 -18.18 7.46
C SER A 70 12.89 -19.51 7.93
N SER A 71 12.09 -20.28 8.65
CA SER A 71 12.36 -21.70 8.84
C SER A 71 11.67 -22.45 7.73
N CYS A 72 12.31 -22.48 6.55
CA CYS A 72 12.24 -23.70 5.76
C CYS A 72 13.18 -24.69 6.48
N GLN A 73 12.74 -25.26 7.61
CA GLN A 73 13.41 -26.43 8.16
C GLN A 73 12.88 -27.63 7.38
N SER A 74 13.84 -28.32 6.75
CA SER A 74 13.67 -29.53 5.95
C SER A 74 12.60 -30.45 6.54
N ILE A 75 11.71 -30.94 5.68
CA ILE A 75 10.93 -32.16 5.97
C ILE A 75 11.85 -33.38 5.93
#